data_AF-A0A9E5Z9J8-F1
#
_entry.id   AF-A0A9E5Z9J8-F1
#
_cell.length_a   1.000
_cell.length_b   1.000
_cell.length_c   1.000
_cell.angle_alpha   90.00
_cell.angle_beta   90.00
_cell.angle_gamma   90.00
#
_symmetry.space_group_name_H-M   'P 1'
#
loop_
_entity.id
_entity.type
_entity.pdbx_description
1 polymer ?
#
loop_
_entity_poly.entity_id
_entity_poly.type
_entity_poly.pdbx_seq_one_letter_code
_entity_poly.pdbx_strand_id
1 'polypeptide(L)'
;MTSYIPKDLLSLWNHYGYYTAVILVTIGILILSGYLILLLARPDNKSRYDFINKNEVKLLWLSFVCIAVGITLLTNTLVDNTTWLWFCVRAFLISMMMMIVGVFARNVLQFYYPFFIEKRLKKLRYSPRFSPDGKKMKLLSEEEEDVYLDEGMQAEENAYSVDYDVWIEEVSGYIQIEKYNGRLHALVCPDCQYQTLKVSREEIIESATQENEGELMKFYTCTYCRHKTRKSQKIAKIKSQKLAQTD
;
A
#
# COMPACT_ATOMS: atom_id res chain seq x y z
N MET A 1 -46.48 4.49 12.81
CA MET A 1 -45.64 5.52 12.18
C MET A 1 -44.73 4.86 11.13
N THR A 2 -45.32 4.31 10.07
CA THR A 2 -44.58 3.68 8.96
C THR A 2 -45.32 3.99 7.67
N SER A 3 -45.21 5.24 7.21
CA SER A 3 -45.69 5.59 5.88
C SER A 3 -44.86 4.86 4.84
N TYR A 4 -45.54 4.41 3.78
CA TYR A 4 -44.88 3.91 2.58
C TYR A 4 -44.10 5.04 1.91
N ILE A 5 -42.97 4.69 1.29
CA ILE A 5 -42.23 5.64 0.46
C ILE A 5 -43.10 5.96 -0.76
N PRO A 6 -43.23 7.25 -1.16
CA PRO A 6 -43.94 7.61 -2.38
C PRO A 6 -43.38 6.83 -3.57
N LYS A 7 -44.26 6.23 -4.39
CA LYS A 7 -43.86 5.35 -5.50
C LYS A 7 -42.95 6.06 -6.49
N ASP A 8 -43.23 7.33 -6.80
CA ASP A 8 -42.40 8.13 -7.70
C ASP A 8 -40.97 8.28 -7.17
N LEU A 9 -40.82 8.59 -5.88
CA LEU A 9 -39.52 8.72 -5.23
C LEU A 9 -38.77 7.38 -5.18
N LEU A 10 -39.46 6.29 -4.83
CA LEU A 10 -38.85 4.96 -4.78
C LEU A 10 -38.43 4.48 -6.17
N SER A 11 -39.22 4.78 -7.21
CA SER A 11 -38.88 4.45 -8.59
C SER A 11 -37.66 5.21 -9.10
N LEU A 12 -37.53 6.50 -8.77
CA LEU A 12 -36.35 7.30 -9.07
C LEU A 12 -35.11 6.76 -8.36
N TRP A 13 -35.22 6.42 -7.07
CA TRP A 13 -34.15 5.80 -6.31
C TRP A 13 -33.73 4.46 -6.93
N ASN A 14 -34.67 3.58 -7.26
CA ASN A 14 -34.37 2.28 -7.85
C ASN A 14 -33.71 2.46 -9.23
N HIS A 15 -34.18 3.39 -10.07
CA HIS A 15 -33.61 3.65 -11.39
C HIS A 15 -32.17 4.17 -11.32
N TYR A 16 -31.93 5.30 -10.63
CA TYR A 16 -30.60 5.89 -10.54
C TYR A 16 -29.65 5.08 -9.65
N GLY A 17 -30.16 4.50 -8.58
CA GLY A 17 -29.40 3.63 -7.69
C GLY A 17 -28.93 2.36 -8.40
N TYR A 18 -29.77 1.76 -9.26
CA TYR A 18 -29.38 0.61 -10.06
C TYR A 18 -28.21 0.94 -10.99
N TYR A 19 -28.30 2.02 -11.78
CA TYR A 19 -27.20 2.42 -12.67
C TYR A 19 -25.92 2.74 -11.89
N THR A 20 -26.04 3.46 -10.78
CA THR A 20 -24.90 3.78 -9.91
C THR A 20 -24.25 2.50 -9.38
N ALA A 21 -25.04 1.53 -8.95
CA ALA A 21 -24.56 0.25 -8.46
C ALA A 21 -23.83 -0.55 -9.56
N VAL A 22 -24.40 -0.63 -10.76
CA VAL A 22 -23.79 -1.29 -11.92
C VAL A 22 -22.45 -0.63 -12.25
N ILE A 23 -22.42 0.71 -12.34
CA ILE A 23 -21.18 1.47 -12.59
C ILE A 23 -20.10 1.14 -11.55
N LEU A 24 -20.43 1.13 -10.26
CA LEU A 24 -19.46 0.84 -9.20
C LEU A 24 -18.90 -0.59 -9.29
N VAL A 25 -19.77 -1.58 -9.54
CA VAL A 25 -19.34 -2.97 -9.73
C VAL A 25 -18.46 -3.09 -10.97
N THR A 26 -18.85 -2.47 -12.08
CA THR A 26 -18.06 -2.45 -13.31
C THR A 26 -16.70 -1.79 -13.10
N ILE A 27 -16.62 -0.66 -12.40
CA ILE A 27 -15.36 0.01 -12.06
C ILE A 27 -14.46 -0.94 -11.25
N GLY A 28 -14.99 -1.64 -10.25
CA GLY A 28 -14.21 -2.61 -9.48
C GLY A 28 -13.62 -3.71 -10.37
N ILE A 29 -14.44 -4.30 -11.24
CA ILE A 29 -13.99 -5.33 -12.20
C ILE A 29 -12.94 -4.76 -13.18
N LEU A 30 -13.11 -3.53 -13.66
CA LEU A 30 -12.15 -2.85 -14.54
C LEU A 30 -10.81 -2.58 -13.84
N ILE A 31 -10.82 -2.25 -12.55
CA ILE A 31 -9.58 -2.10 -11.76
C ILE A 31 -8.82 -3.42 -11.69
N LEU A 32 -9.52 -4.53 -11.41
CA LEU A 32 -8.90 -5.85 -11.30
C LEU A 32 -8.38 -6.36 -12.66
N SER A 33 -9.17 -6.23 -13.72
CA SER A 33 -8.75 -6.62 -15.07
C SER A 33 -7.60 -5.74 -15.57
N GLY A 34 -7.66 -4.42 -15.35
CA GLY A 34 -6.57 -3.49 -15.68
C GLY A 34 -5.28 -3.84 -14.93
N TYR A 35 -5.37 -4.20 -13.66
CA TYR A 35 -4.22 -4.69 -12.89
C TYR A 35 -3.58 -5.92 -13.55
N LEU A 36 -4.37 -6.92 -13.90
CA LEU A 36 -3.89 -8.16 -14.53
C LEU A 36 -3.28 -7.90 -15.90
N ILE A 37 -3.92 -7.08 -16.73
CA ILE A 37 -3.41 -6.71 -18.06
C ILE A 37 -2.07 -6.00 -17.93
N LEU A 38 -1.96 -5.02 -17.03
CA LEU A 38 -0.72 -4.28 -16.82
C LEU A 38 0.39 -5.18 -16.28
N LEU A 39 0.07 -6.14 -15.41
CA LEU A 39 1.03 -7.11 -14.89
C LEU A 39 1.57 -8.04 -16.00
N LEU A 40 0.68 -8.56 -16.86
CA LEU A 40 1.04 -9.45 -17.96
C LEU A 40 1.82 -8.72 -19.07
N ALA A 41 1.50 -7.45 -19.31
CA ALA A 41 2.14 -6.62 -20.33
C ALA A 41 3.59 -6.21 -19.97
N ARG A 42 4.03 -6.37 -18.72
CA ARG A 42 5.41 -6.07 -18.33
C ARG A 42 6.32 -7.24 -18.74
N PRO A 43 7.38 -7.03 -19.54
CA PRO A 43 8.25 -8.12 -19.97
C PRO A 43 9.31 -8.47 -18.93
N ASP A 44 9.90 -7.47 -18.27
CA ASP A 44 11.03 -7.63 -17.38
C ASP A 44 10.63 -8.04 -15.95
N ASN A 45 11.44 -8.91 -15.33
CA ASN A 45 11.17 -9.46 -14.00
C ASN A 45 11.23 -8.38 -12.92
N LYS A 46 12.17 -7.43 -12.98
CA LYS A 46 12.27 -6.33 -12.03
C LYS A 46 11.06 -5.40 -12.14
N SER A 47 10.65 -5.06 -13.36
CA SER A 47 9.47 -4.23 -13.59
C SER A 47 8.18 -4.87 -13.05
N ARG A 48 8.05 -6.20 -13.16
CA ARG A 48 6.95 -6.98 -12.56
C ARG A 48 7.02 -6.97 -11.04
N TYR A 49 8.21 -7.19 -10.48
CA TYR A 49 8.47 -7.15 -9.04
C TYR A 49 8.00 -5.83 -8.44
N ASP A 50 8.45 -4.71 -9.01
CA ASP A 50 8.13 -3.36 -8.50
C ASP A 50 6.64 -3.05 -8.62
N PHE A 51 6.02 -3.48 -9.71
CA PHE A 51 4.60 -3.27 -9.93
C PHE A 51 3.74 -4.03 -8.92
N ILE A 52 4.05 -5.30 -8.64
CA ILE A 52 3.37 -6.12 -7.63
C ILE A 52 3.54 -5.48 -6.25
N ASN A 53 4.79 -5.21 -5.86
CA ASN A 53 5.11 -4.69 -4.53
C ASN A 53 4.43 -3.35 -4.23
N LYS A 54 4.33 -2.47 -5.24
CA LYS A 54 3.74 -1.14 -5.08
C LYS A 54 2.21 -1.12 -5.14
N ASN A 55 1.60 -1.95 -5.99
CA ASN A 55 0.20 -1.76 -6.39
C ASN A 55 -0.76 -2.90 -6.01
N GLU A 56 -0.30 -4.15 -5.88
CA GLU A 56 -1.18 -5.32 -5.84
C GLU A 56 -2.21 -5.24 -4.69
N VAL A 57 -1.75 -5.08 -3.44
CA VAL A 57 -2.65 -4.99 -2.27
C VAL A 57 -3.59 -3.78 -2.35
N LYS A 58 -3.09 -2.63 -2.81
CA LYS A 58 -3.86 -1.39 -2.90
C LYS A 58 -5.00 -1.51 -3.92
N LEU A 59 -4.71 -2.04 -5.11
CA LEU A 59 -5.70 -2.18 -6.18
C LEU A 59 -6.71 -3.29 -5.90
N LEU A 60 -6.29 -4.40 -5.29
CA LEU A 60 -7.19 -5.45 -4.83
C LEU A 60 -8.18 -4.91 -3.78
N TRP A 61 -7.69 -4.14 -2.80
CA TRP A 61 -8.56 -3.52 -1.80
C TRP A 61 -9.53 -2.50 -2.42
N LEU A 62 -9.05 -1.64 -3.32
CA LEU A 62 -9.90 -0.66 -4.00
C LEU A 62 -11.01 -1.33 -4.82
N SER A 63 -10.66 -2.37 -5.60
CA SER A 63 -11.63 -3.17 -6.35
C SER A 63 -12.68 -3.78 -5.44
N PHE A 64 -12.25 -4.40 -4.33
CA PHE A 64 -13.16 -5.00 -3.35
C PHE A 64 -14.14 -3.97 -2.77
N VAL A 65 -13.67 -2.78 -2.38
CA VAL A 65 -14.52 -1.71 -1.84
C VAL A 65 -15.54 -1.24 -2.87
N CYS A 66 -15.14 -0.99 -4.12
CA CYS A 66 -16.05 -0.58 -5.19
C CYS A 66 -17.17 -1.62 -5.41
N ILE A 67 -16.82 -2.91 -5.48
CA ILE A 67 -17.79 -4.00 -5.65
C ILE A 67 -18.71 -4.09 -4.42
N ALA A 68 -18.16 -4.01 -3.22
CA ALA A 68 -18.94 -4.11 -1.98
C ALA A 68 -19.99 -3.00 -1.84
N VAL A 69 -19.61 -1.76 -2.15
CA VAL A 69 -20.54 -0.61 -2.16
C VAL A 69 -21.57 -0.78 -3.28
N GLY A 70 -21.15 -1.21 -4.47
CA GLY A 70 -22.05 -1.49 -5.59
C GLY A 70 -23.10 -2.55 -5.25
N ILE A 71 -22.71 -3.68 -4.64
CA ILE A 71 -23.64 -4.74 -4.19
C ILE A 71 -24.62 -4.22 -3.13
N THR A 72 -24.14 -3.39 -2.19
CA THR A 72 -24.99 -2.80 -1.15
C THR A 72 -26.07 -1.89 -1.76
N LEU A 73 -25.72 -1.07 -2.75
CA LEU A 73 -26.69 -0.23 -3.45
C LEU A 73 -27.64 -1.05 -4.31
N LEU A 74 -27.12 -2.03 -5.06
CA LEU A 74 -27.92 -2.89 -5.94
C LEU A 74 -29.01 -3.61 -5.16
N THR A 75 -28.65 -4.29 -4.07
CA THR A 75 -29.60 -5.01 -3.20
C THR A 75 -30.69 -4.10 -2.63
N ASN A 76 -30.39 -2.82 -2.41
CA ASN A 76 -31.40 -1.85 -1.97
C ASN A 76 -32.36 -1.43 -3.09
N THR A 77 -31.92 -1.46 -4.35
CA THR A 77 -32.75 -1.07 -5.52
C THR A 77 -33.73 -2.15 -5.98
N LEU A 78 -33.58 -3.40 -5.53
CA LEU A 78 -34.40 -4.55 -5.95
C LEU A 78 -35.77 -4.64 -5.24
N VAL A 79 -36.18 -3.63 -4.48
CA VAL A 79 -37.46 -3.66 -3.74
C VAL A 79 -38.38 -2.57 -4.25
N ASP A 80 -39.53 -3.00 -4.76
CA ASP A 80 -40.48 -2.12 -5.44
C ASP A 80 -41.52 -1.50 -4.50
N ASN A 81 -41.69 -2.03 -3.28
CA ASN A 81 -42.59 -1.48 -2.27
C ASN A 81 -41.98 -1.65 -0.87
N THR A 82 -41.73 -0.54 -0.19
CA THR A 82 -41.19 -0.56 1.18
C THR A 82 -41.60 0.68 1.97
N THR A 83 -41.53 0.58 3.29
CA THR A 83 -41.69 1.72 4.20
C THR A 83 -40.31 2.30 4.50
N TRP A 84 -40.26 3.58 4.94
CA TRP A 84 -39.00 4.21 5.34
C TRP A 84 -38.23 3.41 6.39
N LEU A 85 -38.94 2.81 7.35
CA LEU A 85 -38.35 1.98 8.38
C LEU A 85 -37.60 0.78 7.78
N TRP A 86 -38.26 -0.02 6.94
CA TRP A 86 -37.66 -1.22 6.35
C TRP A 86 -36.57 -0.91 5.33
N PHE A 87 -36.69 0.21 4.61
CA PHE A 87 -35.62 0.72 3.76
C PHE A 87 -34.34 0.98 4.57
N CYS A 88 -34.44 1.77 5.65
CA CYS A 88 -33.30 2.11 6.50
C CYS A 88 -32.73 0.89 7.23
N VAL A 89 -33.58 0.01 7.76
CA VAL A 89 -33.16 -1.23 8.42
C VAL A 89 -32.35 -2.09 7.45
N ARG A 90 -32.83 -2.29 6.23
CA ARG A 90 -32.12 -3.09 5.22
C ARG A 90 -30.80 -2.44 4.81
N ALA A 91 -30.80 -1.14 4.51
CA ALA A 91 -29.58 -0.41 4.15
C ALA A 91 -28.53 -0.54 5.26
N PHE A 92 -28.95 -0.37 6.52
CA PHE A 92 -28.10 -0.54 7.69
C PHE A 92 -27.56 -1.97 7.80
N LEU A 93 -28.42 -2.99 7.81
CA LEU A 93 -28.00 -4.39 7.97
C LEU A 93 -27.03 -4.86 6.87
N ILE A 94 -27.29 -4.50 5.61
CA ILE A 94 -26.41 -4.87 4.49
C ILE A 94 -25.07 -4.13 4.61
N SER A 95 -25.09 -2.84 4.93
CA SER A 95 -23.86 -2.08 5.14
C SER A 95 -23.01 -2.64 6.29
N MET A 96 -23.65 -3.05 7.39
CA MET A 96 -22.98 -3.65 8.54
C MET A 96 -22.36 -5.01 8.18
N MET A 97 -23.09 -5.86 7.45
CA MET A 97 -22.55 -7.12 6.93
C MET A 97 -21.34 -6.89 6.01
N MET A 98 -21.45 -5.96 5.06
CA MET A 98 -20.36 -5.64 4.14
C MET A 98 -19.15 -5.01 4.85
N MET A 99 -19.35 -4.25 5.92
CA MET A 99 -18.27 -3.75 6.76
C MET A 99 -17.54 -4.90 7.47
N ILE A 100 -18.26 -5.88 8.01
CA ILE A 100 -17.65 -7.06 8.64
C ILE A 100 -16.82 -7.84 7.61
N VAL A 101 -17.39 -8.11 6.44
CA VAL A 101 -16.67 -8.79 5.34
C VAL A 101 -15.47 -7.95 4.89
N GLY A 102 -15.59 -6.63 4.83
CA GLY A 102 -14.50 -5.74 4.45
C GLY A 102 -13.37 -5.69 5.47
N VAL A 103 -13.67 -5.67 6.77
CA VAL A 103 -12.66 -5.78 7.82
C VAL A 103 -11.95 -7.12 7.73
N PHE A 104 -12.68 -8.22 7.54
CA PHE A 104 -12.08 -9.53 7.34
C PHE A 104 -11.17 -9.56 6.11
N ALA A 105 -11.66 -9.13 4.96
CA ALA A 105 -10.89 -9.07 3.71
C ALA A 105 -9.62 -8.19 3.85
N ARG A 106 -9.73 -7.04 4.53
CA ARG A 106 -8.58 -6.16 4.78
C ARG A 106 -7.54 -6.81 5.68
N ASN A 107 -7.97 -7.52 6.74
CA ASN A 107 -7.05 -8.27 7.59
C ASN A 107 -6.37 -9.42 6.83
N VAL A 108 -7.10 -10.14 5.99
CA VAL A 108 -6.53 -11.18 5.11
C VAL A 108 -5.47 -10.57 4.18
N LEU A 109 -5.77 -9.46 3.52
CA LEU A 109 -4.85 -8.75 2.63
C LEU A 109 -3.62 -8.19 3.36
N GLN A 110 -3.76 -7.75 4.61
CA GLN A 110 -2.67 -7.14 5.37
C GLN A 110 -1.76 -8.16 6.06
N PHE A 111 -2.30 -9.27 6.55
CA PHE A 111 -1.55 -10.20 7.42
C PHE A 111 -1.23 -11.54 6.75
N TYR A 112 -2.10 -12.06 5.89
CA TYR A 112 -1.93 -13.40 5.31
C TYR A 112 -1.45 -13.35 3.87
N TYR A 113 -1.96 -12.39 3.08
CA TYR A 113 -1.59 -12.23 1.68
C TYR A 113 -0.10 -11.89 1.43
N PRO A 114 0.62 -11.13 2.29
CA PRO A 114 2.03 -10.84 2.09
C PRO A 114 2.90 -12.10 1.92
N PHE A 115 2.58 -13.19 2.60
CA PHE A 115 3.30 -14.46 2.45
C PHE A 115 3.29 -15.00 1.01
N PHE A 116 2.16 -14.87 0.31
CA PHE A 116 2.04 -15.31 -1.08
C PHE A 116 2.75 -14.34 -2.03
N ILE A 117 2.69 -13.04 -1.74
CA ILE A 117 3.41 -12.00 -2.48
C ILE A 117 4.91 -12.25 -2.36
N GLU A 118 5.45 -12.40 -1.15
CA GLU A 118 6.88 -12.61 -0.91
C GLU A 118 7.44 -13.80 -1.67
N LYS A 119 6.71 -14.93 -1.70
CA LYS A 119 7.12 -16.10 -2.49
C LYS A 119 7.19 -15.79 -4.00
N ARG A 120 6.20 -15.07 -4.53
CA ARG A 120 6.19 -14.65 -5.94
C ARG A 120 7.30 -13.64 -6.23
N LEU A 121 7.51 -12.67 -5.35
CA LEU A 121 8.55 -11.65 -5.46
C LEU A 121 9.95 -12.27 -5.41
N LYS A 122 10.22 -13.20 -4.48
CA LYS A 122 11.49 -13.95 -4.45
C LYS A 122 11.73 -14.73 -5.73
N LYS A 123 10.70 -15.40 -6.26
CA LYS A 123 10.80 -16.09 -7.55
C LYS A 123 11.17 -15.11 -8.67
N LEU A 124 10.57 -13.92 -8.71
CA LEU A 124 10.89 -12.89 -9.72
C LEU A 124 12.32 -12.34 -9.55
N ARG A 125 12.74 -12.02 -8.32
CA ARG A 125 14.07 -11.49 -8.00
C ARG A 125 15.17 -12.43 -8.49
N TYR A 126 15.10 -13.70 -8.11
CA TYR A 126 16.11 -14.71 -8.45
C TYR A 126 15.87 -15.48 -9.76
N SER A 127 14.91 -15.03 -10.58
CA SER A 127 14.74 -15.60 -11.92
C SER A 127 15.92 -15.19 -12.82
N PRO A 128 16.43 -16.09 -13.68
CA PRO A 128 17.57 -15.79 -14.55
C PRO A 128 17.38 -14.51 -15.37
N ARG A 129 18.45 -13.72 -15.47
CA ARG A 129 18.53 -12.56 -16.36
C ARG A 129 19.30 -12.90 -17.62
N PHE A 130 19.00 -12.15 -18.68
CA PHE A 130 19.63 -12.28 -19.98
C PHE A 130 20.15 -10.92 -20.40
N SER A 131 21.37 -10.89 -20.92
CA SER A 131 21.98 -9.69 -21.47
C SER A 131 21.27 -9.24 -22.75
N PRO A 132 21.57 -8.04 -23.28
CA PRO A 132 21.06 -7.60 -24.57
C PRO A 132 21.38 -8.58 -25.72
N ASP A 133 22.49 -9.33 -25.59
CA ASP A 133 22.92 -10.36 -26.53
C ASP A 133 22.20 -11.72 -26.33
N GLY A 134 21.27 -11.79 -25.38
CA GLY A 134 20.47 -12.99 -25.08
C GLY A 134 21.22 -14.06 -24.29
N LYS A 135 22.41 -13.76 -23.76
CA LYS A 135 23.19 -14.71 -22.95
C LYS A 135 22.76 -14.64 -21.49
N LYS A 136 22.77 -15.80 -20.82
CA LYS A 136 22.40 -15.91 -19.42
C LYS A 136 23.42 -15.19 -18.53
N MET A 137 22.93 -14.39 -17.59
CA MET A 137 23.76 -13.65 -16.63
C MET A 137 23.92 -14.45 -15.33
N LYS A 138 25.08 -14.30 -14.68
CA LYS A 138 25.37 -14.78 -13.32
C LYS A 138 24.95 -13.70 -12.31
N LEU A 139 24.22 -14.10 -11.28
CA LEU A 139 24.01 -13.27 -10.08
C LEU A 139 25.25 -13.40 -9.19
N LEU A 140 25.84 -12.27 -8.82
CA LEU A 140 27.00 -12.22 -7.93
C LEU A 140 26.58 -12.46 -6.47
N SER A 141 27.53 -12.91 -5.63
CA SER A 141 27.35 -12.87 -4.18
C SER A 141 27.57 -11.45 -3.65
N GLU A 142 27.12 -11.20 -2.43
CA GLU A 142 27.26 -9.90 -1.74
C GLU A 142 28.73 -9.42 -1.68
N GLU A 143 29.68 -10.35 -1.51
CA GLU A 143 31.11 -9.99 -1.50
C GLU A 143 31.69 -9.78 -2.90
N GLU A 144 31.12 -10.44 -3.92
CA GLU A 144 31.54 -10.28 -5.31
C GLU A 144 31.01 -8.97 -5.92
N GLU A 145 29.87 -8.48 -5.43
CA GLU A 145 29.19 -7.33 -6.03
C GLU A 145 29.72 -5.97 -5.57
N ASP A 146 30.32 -5.86 -4.38
CA ASP A 146 30.91 -4.64 -3.81
C ASP A 146 31.83 -3.89 -4.80
N VAL A 147 32.57 -4.63 -5.63
CA VAL A 147 33.50 -4.08 -6.64
C VAL A 147 32.77 -3.28 -7.73
N TYR A 148 31.48 -3.58 -7.95
CA TYR A 148 30.64 -2.93 -8.95
C TYR A 148 29.71 -1.86 -8.37
N LEU A 149 29.62 -1.77 -7.04
CA LEU A 149 28.80 -0.78 -6.34
C LEU A 149 29.64 0.45 -5.98
N ASP A 150 29.05 1.64 -6.15
CA ASP A 150 29.69 2.87 -5.68
C ASP A 150 29.63 2.98 -4.14
N GLU A 151 30.45 3.85 -3.55
CA GLU A 151 30.52 4.01 -2.09
C GLU A 151 29.17 4.39 -1.45
N GLY A 152 28.31 5.10 -2.17
CA GLY A 152 26.99 5.49 -1.69
C GLY A 152 25.98 4.35 -1.75
N MET A 153 26.05 3.49 -2.76
CA MET A 153 25.28 2.25 -2.86
C MET A 153 25.66 1.30 -1.72
N GLN A 154 26.96 1.09 -1.51
CA GLN A 154 27.47 0.33 -0.37
C GLN A 154 27.02 0.96 0.95
N ALA A 155 26.95 2.29 1.04
CA ALA A 155 26.45 2.96 2.25
C ALA A 155 24.94 2.75 2.47
N GLU A 156 24.13 2.59 1.43
CA GLU A 156 22.71 2.21 1.55
C GLU A 156 22.55 0.76 2.05
N GLU A 157 23.37 -0.16 1.57
CA GLU A 157 23.39 -1.57 2.02
C GLU A 157 23.86 -1.70 3.46
N ASN A 158 24.95 -1.00 3.82
CA ASN A 158 25.41 -0.88 5.21
C ASN A 158 24.34 -0.24 6.12
N ALA A 159 23.49 0.62 5.55
CA ALA A 159 22.35 1.19 6.24
C ALA A 159 21.12 0.25 6.25
N TYR A 160 21.17 -0.89 5.57
CA TYR A 160 20.09 -1.84 5.35
C TYR A 160 18.84 -1.21 4.74
N SER A 161 19.00 -0.10 4.02
CA SER A 161 17.89 0.65 3.43
C SER A 161 17.55 0.19 2.02
N VAL A 162 18.55 -0.32 1.32
CA VAL A 162 18.49 -0.81 -0.04
C VAL A 162 19.32 -2.08 -0.08
N ASP A 163 18.86 -3.05 -0.86
CA ASP A 163 19.67 -4.22 -1.24
C ASP A 163 19.89 -4.13 -2.75
N TYR A 164 21.12 -4.19 -3.23
CA TYR A 164 21.42 -4.31 -4.64
C TYR A 164 21.56 -5.78 -5.04
N ASP A 165 21.22 -6.11 -6.29
CA ASP A 165 21.62 -7.37 -6.90
C ASP A 165 22.43 -7.01 -8.16
N VAL A 166 23.68 -7.46 -8.24
CA VAL A 166 24.50 -7.30 -9.45
C VAL A 166 24.48 -8.56 -10.31
N TRP A 167 24.02 -8.41 -11.54
CA TRP A 167 24.06 -9.44 -12.57
C TRP A 167 25.17 -9.14 -13.58
N ILE A 168 25.99 -10.13 -13.91
CA ILE A 168 27.06 -10.00 -14.91
C ILE A 168 26.95 -11.07 -15.99
N GLU A 169 27.20 -10.68 -17.24
CA GLU A 169 27.47 -11.61 -18.33
C GLU A 169 28.99 -11.79 -18.48
N GLU A 170 29.50 -13.01 -18.23
CA GLU A 170 30.95 -13.29 -18.17
C GLU A 170 31.70 -13.06 -19.49
N VAL A 171 31.01 -13.14 -20.64
CA VAL A 171 31.67 -13.03 -21.96
C VAL A 171 31.74 -11.59 -22.45
N SER A 172 30.62 -10.85 -22.42
CA SER A 172 30.58 -9.45 -22.85
C SER A 172 31.02 -8.47 -21.76
N GLY A 173 31.00 -8.88 -20.49
CA GLY A 173 31.17 -7.99 -19.34
C GLY A 173 29.96 -7.08 -19.09
N TYR A 174 28.81 -7.36 -19.71
CA TYR A 174 27.59 -6.58 -19.47
C TYR A 174 27.12 -6.73 -18.02
N ILE A 175 26.90 -5.59 -17.36
CA ILE A 175 26.48 -5.52 -15.95
C ILE A 175 25.08 -4.93 -15.88
N GLN A 176 24.22 -5.54 -15.08
CA GLN A 176 22.89 -5.05 -14.73
C GLN A 176 22.74 -5.01 -13.22
N ILE A 177 22.60 -3.81 -12.67
CA ILE A 177 22.41 -3.58 -11.23
C ILE A 177 20.92 -3.34 -10.97
N GLU A 178 20.35 -4.10 -10.04
CA GLU A 178 18.93 -3.99 -9.67
C GLU A 178 18.76 -3.56 -8.22
N LYS A 179 17.92 -2.55 -8.00
CA LYS A 179 17.68 -1.95 -6.67
C LYS A 179 16.43 -2.52 -6.00
N TYR A 180 16.57 -3.07 -4.80
CA TYR A 180 15.46 -3.58 -3.97
C TYR A 180 15.34 -2.82 -2.64
N ASN A 181 14.14 -2.80 -2.05
CA ASN A 181 13.95 -2.21 -0.73
C ASN A 181 14.61 -3.10 0.32
N GLY A 182 15.49 -2.52 1.13
CA GLY A 182 16.10 -3.20 2.27
C GLY A 182 15.12 -3.36 3.43
N ARG A 183 15.62 -4.01 4.49
CA ARG A 183 14.84 -4.32 5.71
C ARG A 183 14.55 -3.10 6.60
N LEU A 184 15.35 -2.04 6.53
CA LEU A 184 15.16 -0.80 7.28
C LEU A 184 14.68 0.31 6.35
N HIS A 185 13.86 1.22 6.86
CA HIS A 185 13.48 2.40 6.10
C HIS A 185 14.40 3.57 6.43
N ALA A 186 15.09 4.07 5.41
CA ALA A 186 15.83 5.33 5.47
C ALA A 186 15.28 6.30 4.42
N LEU A 187 15.39 7.59 4.69
CA LEU A 187 14.97 8.63 3.76
C LEU A 187 16.10 8.93 2.76
N VAL A 188 15.73 9.48 1.62
CA VAL A 188 16.69 10.03 0.66
C VAL A 188 17.33 11.28 1.25
N CYS A 189 18.66 11.33 1.25
CA CYS A 189 19.41 12.50 1.65
C CYS A 189 19.29 13.61 0.59
N PRO A 190 18.96 14.86 0.95
CA PRO A 190 18.86 15.94 -0.04
C PRO A 190 20.22 16.30 -0.67
N ASP A 191 21.32 16.09 0.05
CA ASP A 191 22.66 16.46 -0.43
C ASP A 191 23.26 15.39 -1.35
N CYS A 192 23.27 14.12 -0.92
CA CYS A 192 23.93 13.04 -1.66
C CYS A 192 22.98 12.10 -2.40
N GLN A 193 21.66 12.27 -2.29
CA GLN A 193 20.61 11.50 -3.00
C GLN A 193 20.54 9.98 -2.70
N TYR A 194 21.40 9.45 -1.85
CA TYR A 194 21.31 8.07 -1.32
C TYR A 194 20.30 7.96 -0.17
N GLN A 195 19.66 6.79 -0.02
CA GLN A 195 18.74 6.43 1.06
C GLN A 195 19.48 6.11 2.36
N THR A 196 20.20 7.08 2.90
CA THR A 196 21.07 6.92 4.08
C THR A 196 20.68 7.87 5.21
N LEU A 197 19.59 8.64 5.05
CA LEU A 197 19.12 9.61 6.03
C LEU A 197 18.26 8.92 7.09
N LYS A 198 18.78 8.80 8.32
CA LYS A 198 18.13 8.14 9.46
C LYS A 198 17.84 9.12 10.60
N VAL A 199 16.83 8.82 11.41
CA VAL A 199 16.56 9.57 12.65
C VAL A 199 17.71 9.33 13.62
N SER A 200 18.36 10.40 14.07
CA SER A 200 19.46 10.35 15.02
C SER A 200 19.02 10.67 16.45
N ARG A 201 18.09 11.62 16.61
CA ARG A 201 17.48 11.96 17.89
C ARG A 201 16.08 12.52 17.69
N GLU A 202 15.24 12.39 18.70
CA GLU A 202 13.92 13.03 18.77
C GLU A 202 13.85 13.86 20.06
N GLU A 203 13.36 15.08 19.96
CA GLU A 203 13.23 16.01 21.09
C GLU A 203 11.82 16.59 21.13
N ILE A 204 11.17 16.56 22.29
CA ILE A 204 9.86 17.20 22.48
C ILE A 204 10.12 18.69 22.69
N ILE A 205 9.62 19.52 21.77
CA ILE A 205 9.73 20.99 21.87
C ILE A 205 8.58 21.53 22.71
N GLU A 206 7.38 21.00 22.51
CA GLU A 206 6.19 21.36 23.26
C GLU A 206 5.46 20.09 23.69
N SER A 207 5.25 19.94 25.00
CA SER A 207 4.52 18.80 25.54
C SER A 207 3.04 18.89 25.17
N ALA A 208 2.47 17.78 24.69
CA ALA A 208 1.04 17.71 24.43
C ALA A 208 0.25 17.88 25.73
N THR A 209 -0.85 18.62 25.67
CA THR A 209 -1.81 18.76 26.77
C THR A 209 -3.14 18.11 26.38
N GLN A 210 -4.16 18.20 27.24
CA GLN A 210 -5.51 17.73 26.90
C GLN A 210 -6.16 18.63 25.83
N GLU A 211 -5.84 19.92 25.85
CA GLU A 211 -6.44 20.94 24.98
C GLU A 211 -5.59 21.23 23.73
N ASN A 212 -4.26 21.16 23.84
CA ASN A 212 -3.34 21.49 22.75
C ASN A 212 -2.49 20.30 22.34
N GLU A 213 -2.26 20.18 21.03
CA GLU A 213 -1.28 19.23 20.48
C GLU A 213 0.13 19.62 20.91
N GLY A 214 0.99 18.63 21.09
CA GLY A 214 2.40 18.87 21.32
C GLY A 214 3.18 19.01 20.02
N GLU A 215 4.47 19.28 20.13
CA GLU A 215 5.39 19.35 19.00
C GLU A 215 6.66 18.55 19.29
N LEU A 216 6.96 17.62 18.38
CA LEU A 216 8.16 16.79 18.36
C LEU A 216 9.08 17.26 17.24
N MET A 217 10.35 17.44 17.55
CA MET A 217 11.41 17.66 16.58
C MET A 217 12.18 16.37 16.34
N LYS A 218 12.13 15.87 15.10
CA LYS A 218 13.00 14.76 14.67
C LYS A 218 14.22 15.30 13.99
N PHE A 219 15.39 14.90 14.46
CA PHE A 219 16.67 15.20 13.82
C PHE A 219 17.10 13.99 13.02
N TYR A 220 17.54 14.25 11.79
CA TYR A 220 18.00 13.26 10.86
C TYR A 220 19.47 13.49 10.57
N THR A 221 20.22 12.40 10.45
CA THR A 221 21.62 12.41 10.05
C THR A 221 21.84 11.38 8.96
N CYS A 222 22.45 11.80 7.86
CA CYS A 222 22.88 10.92 6.78
C CYS A 222 24.07 10.08 7.26
N THR A 223 24.01 8.75 7.12
CA THR A 223 25.10 7.86 7.49
C THR A 223 26.29 7.94 6.53
N TYR A 224 26.07 8.36 5.29
CA TYR A 224 27.10 8.53 4.25
C TYR A 224 27.75 9.92 4.33
N CYS A 225 27.09 10.97 3.81
CA CYS A 225 27.67 12.32 3.72
C CYS A 225 27.59 13.16 5.01
N ARG A 226 27.03 12.61 6.11
CA ARG A 226 26.85 13.31 7.40
C ARG A 226 25.97 14.57 7.39
N HIS A 227 25.23 14.81 6.30
CA HIS A 227 24.19 15.85 6.24
C HIS A 227 23.21 15.73 7.43
N LYS A 228 22.85 16.87 8.03
CA LYS A 228 21.92 16.94 9.15
C LYS A 228 20.71 17.79 8.76
N THR A 229 19.52 17.27 8.99
CA THR A 229 18.26 18.00 8.81
C THR A 229 17.32 17.74 9.98
N ARG A 230 16.27 18.54 10.11
CA ARG A 230 15.26 18.40 11.17
C ARG A 230 13.87 18.64 10.63
N LYS A 231 12.88 17.91 11.14
CA LYS A 231 11.48 18.03 10.73
C LYS A 231 10.57 18.00 11.95
N SER A 232 9.67 18.99 12.04
CA SER A 232 8.68 19.04 13.11
C SER A 232 7.51 18.12 12.79
N GLN A 233 6.98 17.50 13.83
CA GLN A 233 5.82 16.64 13.78
C GLN A 233 4.92 16.96 14.98
N LYS A 234 3.62 17.15 14.73
CA LYS A 234 2.65 17.36 15.81
C LYS A 234 2.40 16.06 16.57
N ILE A 235 2.30 16.18 17.90
CA ILE A 235 2.01 15.08 18.82
C ILE A 235 0.53 15.18 19.21
N ALA A 236 -0.18 14.05 19.14
CA ALA A 236 -1.58 14.00 19.53
C ALA A 236 -1.80 14.41 21.00
N LYS A 237 -2.94 15.05 21.26
CA LYS A 237 -3.36 15.46 22.61
C LYS A 237 -3.42 14.27 23.57
N ILE A 238 -3.16 14.53 24.85
CA ILE A 238 -3.25 13.49 25.88
C ILE A 238 -4.73 13.15 26.11
N LYS A 239 -5.10 11.88 26.00
CA LYS A 239 -6.45 11.42 26.37
C LYS A 239 -6.60 11.44 27.90
N SER A 240 -7.64 12.09 28.41
CA SER A 240 -8.02 11.98 29.81
C SER A 240 -8.40 10.52 30.12
N GLN A 241 -7.66 9.85 31.00
CA GLN A 241 -8.11 8.58 31.56
C GLN A 241 -9.33 8.86 32.44
N LYS A 242 -10.52 8.45 32.01
CA LYS A 242 -11.65 8.31 32.92
C LYS A 242 -11.29 7.15 33.86
N LEU A 243 -10.93 7.46 35.10
CA LEU A 243 -10.89 6.48 36.18
C LEU A 243 -12.26 5.79 36.20
N ALA A 244 -12.28 4.50 35.90
CA ALA A 244 -13.44 3.67 36.17
C ALA A 244 -13.56 3.58 37.69
N GLN A 245 -14.48 4.36 38.25
CA GLN A 245 -14.98 4.15 39.60
C GLN A 245 -15.74 2.83 39.59
N THR A 246 -15.11 1.76 40.08
CA THR A 246 -15.79 0.60 40.61
C THR A 246 -16.31 0.98 41.99
N ASP A 247 -17.61 1.23 42.07
CA ASP A 247 -18.41 1.12 43.29
C ASP A 247 -19.27 -0.16 43.19
#